data_AF-A0AAD5VSK7-F1
#
_entry.id   AF-A0AAD5VSK7-F1
#
_cell.length_a   1.000
_cell.length_b   1.000
_cell.length_c   1.000
_cell.angle_alpha   90.00
_cell.angle_beta   90.00
_cell.angle_gamma   90.00
#
_symmetry.space_group_name_H-M   'P 1'
#
loop_
_entity.id
_entity.type
_entity.pdbx_description
1 polymer ?
#
loop_
_entity_poly.entity_id
_entity_poly.type
_entity_poly.pdbx_seq_one_letter_code
_entity_poly.pdbx_strand_id
1 'polypeptide(L)'
;MADSLSPECTPLKHEYDSCFNAWFEGYLEPAVAASSNAEARSAYSKRKAEEFNSKCGPIWEKYKACVQKAVKDKGLDVLLQQARDEHPLTEPPPPPPMSNPASTKKS
;
A
#
# COMPACT_ATOMS: atom_id res chain seq x y z
N MET A 1 -1.07 -16.56 7.86
CA MET A 1 -1.81 -15.35 7.42
C MET A 1 -2.54 -14.80 8.63
N ALA A 2 -2.85 -13.50 8.66
CA ALA A 2 -3.54 -12.89 9.78
C ALA A 2 -5.06 -13.04 9.62
N ASP A 3 -5.77 -13.18 10.74
CA ASP A 3 -7.23 -13.19 10.75
C ASP A 3 -7.81 -11.81 10.46
N SER A 4 -9.06 -11.77 9.99
CA SER A 4 -9.81 -10.53 9.79
C SER A 4 -10.51 -10.07 11.08
N LEU A 5 -11.09 -8.87 11.05
CA LEU A 5 -11.86 -8.28 12.16
C LEU A 5 -13.07 -9.14 12.57
N SER A 6 -13.64 -9.89 11.63
CA SER A 6 -14.63 -10.93 11.91
C SER A 6 -14.29 -12.23 11.17
N PRO A 7 -14.60 -13.41 11.77
CA PRO A 7 -14.17 -14.70 11.23
C PRO A 7 -14.69 -15.00 9.83
N GLU A 8 -15.88 -14.51 9.49
CA GLU A 8 -16.49 -14.71 8.17
C GLU A 8 -15.71 -14.01 7.04
N CYS A 9 -14.94 -12.96 7.37
CA CYS A 9 -14.12 -12.26 6.39
C CYS A 9 -12.72 -12.86 6.24
N THR A 10 -12.29 -13.78 7.12
CA THR A 10 -10.92 -14.34 7.10
C THR A 10 -10.59 -15.10 5.81
N PRO A 11 -11.47 -15.97 5.25
CA PRO A 11 -11.17 -16.64 3.98
C PRO A 11 -10.95 -15.65 2.82
N LEU A 12 -11.80 -14.62 2.73
CA LEU A 12 -11.68 -13.56 1.72
C LEU A 12 -10.38 -12.74 1.92
N LYS A 13 -9.98 -12.50 3.17
CA LYS A 13 -8.71 -11.85 3.48
C LYS A 13 -7.54 -12.66 2.98
N HIS A 14 -7.49 -13.97 3.24
CA HIS A 14 -6.38 -14.81 2.81
C HIS A 14 -6.25 -14.89 1.29
N GLU A 15 -7.39 -14.96 0.57
CA GLU A 15 -7.42 -14.92 -0.88
C GLU A 15 -6.91 -13.58 -1.42
N TYR A 16 -7.39 -12.47 -0.84
CA TYR A 16 -6.95 -11.12 -1.20
C TYR A 16 -5.46 -10.91 -0.93
N ASP A 17 -4.99 -11.21 0.29
CA ASP A 17 -3.61 -11.03 0.73
C ASP A 17 -2.65 -11.83 -0.19
N SER A 18 -3.03 -13.05 -0.56
CA SER A 18 -2.23 -13.88 -1.47
C SER A 18 -2.12 -13.26 -2.87
N CYS A 19 -3.23 -12.76 -3.43
CA CYS A 19 -3.23 -12.07 -4.72
C CYS A 19 -2.41 -10.77 -4.67
N PHE A 20 -2.63 -9.96 -3.63
CA PHE A 20 -1.94 -8.70 -3.43
C PHE A 20 -0.43 -8.91 -3.29
N ASN A 21 0.02 -9.85 -2.46
CA ASN A 21 1.44 -10.10 -2.25
C ASN A 21 2.14 -10.50 -3.56
N ALA A 22 1.53 -11.39 -4.36
CA ALA A 22 2.07 -11.78 -5.66
C ALA A 22 2.15 -10.59 -6.65
N TRP A 23 1.14 -9.70 -6.65
CA TRP A 23 1.19 -8.47 -7.45
C TRP A 23 2.25 -7.47 -6.94
N PHE A 24 2.39 -7.36 -5.62
CA PHE A 24 3.20 -6.38 -4.91
C PHE A 24 4.70 -6.67 -5.04
N GLU A 25 5.11 -7.94 -5.00
CA GLU A 25 6.49 -8.37 -5.27
C GLU A 25 6.99 -7.84 -6.61
N GLY A 26 6.14 -7.83 -7.64
CA GLY A 26 6.46 -7.27 -8.96
C GLY A 26 6.25 -5.75 -9.11
N TYR A 27 5.79 -5.06 -8.06
CA TYR A 27 5.51 -3.62 -8.08
C TYR A 27 6.67 -2.77 -7.56
N LEU A 28 7.31 -3.20 -6.46
CA LEU A 28 8.19 -2.33 -5.67
C LEU A 28 9.45 -1.86 -6.40
N GLU A 29 10.28 -2.79 -6.87
CA GLU A 29 11.56 -2.45 -7.50
C GLU A 29 11.40 -1.51 -8.70
N PRO A 30 10.50 -1.78 -9.66
CA PRO A 30 10.35 -0.86 -10.79
C PRO A 30 9.66 0.45 -10.42
N ALA A 31 8.83 0.49 -9.37
CA ALA A 31 8.26 1.74 -8.86
C ALA A 31 9.34 2.68 -8.30
N VAL A 32 10.31 2.11 -7.57
CA VAL A 32 11.46 2.87 -7.05
C VAL A 32 12.34 3.36 -8.20
N ALA A 33 12.64 2.52 -9.19
CA ALA A 33 13.41 2.93 -10.36
C ALA A 33 12.72 4.04 -11.18
N ALA A 34 11.40 3.92 -11.40
CA ALA A 34 10.60 4.91 -12.10
C ALA A 34 10.44 6.23 -11.33
N SER A 35 10.76 6.26 -10.02
CA SER A 35 10.60 7.45 -9.19
C SER A 35 11.50 8.64 -9.60
N SER A 36 12.55 8.38 -10.38
CA SER A 36 13.43 9.43 -10.93
C SER A 36 12.74 10.32 -11.98
N ASN A 37 11.61 9.88 -12.55
CA ASN A 37 10.87 10.60 -13.58
C ASN A 37 9.36 10.59 -13.28
N ALA A 38 8.74 11.78 -13.26
CA ALA A 38 7.33 11.93 -12.88
C ALA A 38 6.38 11.23 -13.86
N GLU A 39 6.61 11.38 -15.16
CA GLU A 39 5.82 10.78 -16.23
C GLU A 39 5.97 9.26 -16.24
N ALA A 40 7.20 8.76 -16.10
CA ALA A 40 7.49 7.32 -16.04
C ALA A 40 6.85 6.68 -14.80
N ARG A 41 6.94 7.33 -13.64
CA ARG A 41 6.24 6.91 -12.41
C ARG A 41 4.73 6.85 -12.64
N SER A 42 4.13 7.91 -13.18
CA SER A 42 2.68 7.99 -13.43
C SER A 42 2.21 6.89 -14.39
N ALA A 43 2.91 6.69 -15.51
CA ALA A 43 2.57 5.64 -16.47
C ALA A 43 2.72 4.23 -15.87
N TYR A 44 3.79 3.98 -15.12
CA TYR A 44 4.02 2.70 -14.46
C TYR A 44 2.94 2.40 -13.41
N SER A 45 2.64 3.37 -12.54
CA SER A 45 1.60 3.24 -11.52
C SER A 45 0.22 2.98 -12.13
N LYS A 46 -0.14 3.65 -13.23
CA LYS A 46 -1.41 3.40 -13.96
C LYS A 46 -1.49 1.96 -14.48
N ARG A 47 -0.47 1.50 -15.21
CA ARG A 47 -0.43 0.12 -15.74
C ARG A 47 -0.54 -0.92 -14.63
N LYS A 48 0.18 -0.73 -13.53
CA LYS A 48 0.13 -1.66 -12.40
C LYS A 48 -1.21 -1.61 -11.66
N ALA A 49 -1.87 -0.45 -11.61
CA ALA A 49 -3.22 -0.34 -11.08
C ALA A 49 -4.24 -1.10 -11.95
N GLU A 50 -4.13 -1.05 -13.28
CA GLU A 50 -4.95 -1.85 -14.20
C GLU A 50 -4.72 -3.36 -14.00
N GLU A 51 -3.47 -3.77 -13.85
CA GLU A 51 -3.11 -5.15 -13.52
C GLU A 51 -3.71 -5.60 -12.17
N PHE A 52 -3.62 -4.76 -11.14
CA PHE A 52 -4.24 -5.04 -9.84
C PHE A 52 -5.76 -5.16 -9.96
N ASN A 53 -6.41 -4.21 -10.63
CA ASN A 53 -7.85 -4.18 -10.79
C ASN A 53 -8.38 -5.41 -11.54
N SER A 54 -7.65 -5.87 -12.56
CA SER A 54 -8.03 -7.07 -13.31
C SER A 54 -7.81 -8.37 -12.53
N LYS A 55 -6.72 -8.49 -11.77
CA LYS A 55 -6.36 -9.73 -11.06
C LYS A 55 -6.97 -9.84 -9.67
N CYS A 56 -6.83 -8.79 -8.87
CA CYS A 56 -7.18 -8.80 -7.45
C CYS A 56 -8.43 -7.96 -7.14
N GLY A 57 -8.84 -7.05 -8.05
CA GLY A 57 -9.98 -6.14 -7.84
C GLY A 57 -11.29 -6.83 -7.42
N PRO A 58 -11.74 -7.90 -8.10
CA PRO A 58 -12.96 -8.61 -7.71
C PRO A 58 -12.88 -9.26 -6.32
N ILE A 59 -11.70 -9.76 -5.92
CA ILE A 59 -11.47 -10.36 -4.60
C ILE A 59 -11.45 -9.26 -3.53
N TRP A 60 -10.76 -8.16 -3.84
CA TRP A 60 -10.69 -6.97 -2.99
C TRP A 60 -12.08 -6.42 -2.67
N GLU A 61 -12.95 -6.21 -3.66
CA GLU A 61 -14.27 -5.64 -3.40
C GLU A 61 -15.14 -6.56 -2.52
N LYS A 62 -15.03 -7.88 -2.67
CA LYS A 62 -15.70 -8.85 -1.76
C LYS A 62 -15.17 -8.75 -0.34
N TYR A 63 -13.85 -8.78 -0.17
CA TYR A 63 -13.21 -8.68 1.14
C TYR A 63 -13.53 -7.33 1.83
N LYS A 64 -13.36 -6.23 1.10
CA LYS A 64 -13.66 -4.88 1.55
C LYS A 64 -15.11 -4.72 1.99
N ALA A 65 -16.07 -5.22 1.21
CA ALA A 65 -17.48 -5.17 1.60
C ALA A 65 -17.75 -5.92 2.91
N CYS A 66 -17.14 -7.09 3.09
CA CYS A 66 -17.22 -7.88 4.33
C CYS A 66 -16.67 -7.10 5.53
N VAL A 67 -15.46 -6.54 5.40
CA VAL A 67 -14.83 -5.76 6.48
C VAL A 67 -15.59 -4.48 6.79
N GLN A 68 -16.06 -3.75 5.77
CA GLN A 68 -16.82 -2.52 5.97
C GLN A 68 -18.11 -2.77 6.74
N LYS A 69 -18.77 -3.91 6.50
CA LYS A 69 -19.90 -4.35 7.32
C LYS A 69 -19.46 -4.60 8.77
N ALA A 70 -18.43 -5.42 8.98
CA ALA A 70 -17.93 -5.73 10.33
C ALA A 70 -17.48 -4.48 11.13
N VAL A 71 -16.91 -3.49 10.46
CA VAL A 71 -16.54 -2.19 11.04
C VAL A 71 -17.78 -1.43 11.54
N LYS A 72 -18.83 -1.37 10.72
CA LYS A 72 -20.11 -0.74 11.09
C LYS A 72 -20.80 -1.49 12.23
N ASP A 73 -20.83 -2.82 12.17
CA ASP A 73 -21.46 -3.66 13.21
C ASP A 73 -20.76 -3.51 14.57
N LYS A 74 -19.48 -3.10 14.58
CA LYS A 74 -18.69 -2.79 15.79
C LYS A 74 -18.71 -1.31 16.20
N GLY A 75 -19.40 -0.43 15.46
CA GLY A 75 -19.47 1.00 15.74
C GLY A 75 -18.13 1.74 15.61
N LEU A 76 -17.21 1.22 14.78
CA LEU A 76 -15.87 1.79 14.58
C LEU A 76 -15.80 2.73 13.37
N ASP A 77 -16.89 2.86 12.62
CA ASP A 77 -16.93 3.57 11.33
C ASP A 77 -16.60 5.06 11.46
N VAL A 78 -17.15 5.74 12.47
CA VAL A 78 -16.89 7.18 12.70
C VAL A 78 -15.42 7.42 13.06
N LEU A 79 -14.89 6.66 14.02
CA LEU A 79 -13.51 6.79 14.47
C LEU A 79 -12.51 6.48 13.34
N LEU A 80 -12.79 5.42 12.58
CA LEU A 80 -11.95 5.06 11.44
C LEU A 80 -12.01 6.12 10.34
N GLN A 81 -13.17 6.72 10.09
CA GLN A 81 -13.30 7.78 9.09
C GLN A 81 -12.52 9.03 9.51
N GLN A 82 -12.64 9.47 10.76
CA GLN A 82 -11.86 10.58 11.29
C GLN A 82 -10.35 10.35 11.11
N ALA A 83 -9.85 9.19 11.51
CA ALA A 83 -8.44 8.85 11.35
C ALA A 83 -7.97 8.82 9.88
N ARG A 84 -8.86 8.49 8.93
CA ARG A 84 -8.54 8.51 7.49
C ARG A 84 -8.44 9.93 6.94
N ASP A 85 -9.17 10.87 7.51
CA ASP A 85 -9.22 12.27 7.08
C ASP A 85 -8.05 13.11 7.65
N GLU A 86 -7.31 12.59 8.64
CA GLU A 86 -6.20 13.31 9.30
C GLU A 86 -4.92 13.46 8.45
N HIS A 87 -4.75 12.68 7.36
CA HIS A 87 -3.60 12.75 6.43
C HIS A 87 -2.23 13.01 7.12
N PRO A 88 -1.74 12.11 7.98
CA PRO A 88 -0.66 12.42 8.94
C PRO A 88 0.72 12.72 8.31
N LEU A 89 0.93 12.43 7.03
CA LEU A 89 2.19 12.69 6.33
C LEU A 89 2.18 14.09 5.69
N THR A 90 2.17 15.13 6.52
CA THR A 90 2.20 16.53 6.07
C THR A 90 3.60 17.03 5.75
N GLU A 91 4.62 16.45 6.38
CA GLU A 91 6.02 16.84 6.21
C GLU A 91 6.84 15.65 5.69
N PRO A 92 7.74 15.87 4.70
CA PRO A 92 8.66 14.83 4.27
C PRO A 92 9.63 14.50 5.42
N PRO A 93 10.08 13.24 5.53
CA PRO A 93 11.12 12.91 6.49
C PRO A 93 12.38 13.75 6.22
N PRO A 94 13.12 14.17 7.26
CA PRO A 94 14.37 14.91 7.07
C PRO A 94 15.32 14.09 6.18
N PRO A 95 16.09 14.74 5.29
CA PRO A 95 17.03 14.03 4.44
C PRO A 95 18.01 13.23 5.30
N PRO A 96 18.42 12.02 4.88
CA PRO A 96 19.43 11.26 5.59
C PRO A 96 20.71 12.11 5.72
N PRO A 97 21.45 11.99 6.83
CA PRO A 97 22.69 12.74 7.00
C PRO A 97 23.61 12.41 5.83
N MET A 98 23.98 13.44 5.06
CA MET A 98 24.98 13.31 4.00
C MET A 98 26.25 12.76 4.64
N SER A 99 26.60 11.51 4.33
CA SER A 99 27.91 10.98 4.66
C SER A 99 28.94 11.82 3.89
N ASN A 100 29.57 12.76 4.58
CA ASN A 100 30.68 13.51 4.03
C ASN A 100 31.74 12.51 3.52
N PRO A 101 32.17 12.57 2.25
CA PRO A 101 33.37 11.88 1.83
C PRO A 101 34.56 12.60 2.47
N ALA A 102 34.93 12.18 3.69
CA ALA A 102 36.13 12.66 4.34
C ALA A 102 37.36 12.08 3.62
N SER A 103 37.95 12.94 2.79
CA SER A 103 39.40 13.07 2.58
C SER A 103 40.10 11.98 1.78
N THR A 104 40.20 12.23 0.47
CA THR A 104 41.50 12.19 -0.21
C THR A 104 42.54 12.93 0.64
N LYS A 105 43.44 12.21 1.30
CA LYS A 105 44.74 12.77 1.69
C LYS A 105 45.86 11.85 1.22
N LYS A 106 46.32 12.19 0.02
CA LYS A 106 47.66 12.02 -0.51
C LYS A 106 48.71 12.11 0.61
N SER A 107 49.52 11.06 0.78
CA SER A 107 50.97 11.18 0.99
C SER A 107 51.65 9.84 0.76
#